data_AF-A0A8S2W5V7-F1
#
_entry.id   AF-A0A8S2W5V7-F1
#
_cell.length_a   1.000
_cell.length_b   1.000
_cell.length_c   1.000
_cell.angle_alpha   90.00
_cell.angle_beta   90.00
_cell.angle_gamma   90.00
#
_symmetry.space_group_name_H-M   'P 1'
#
loop_
_entity.id
_entity.type
_entity.pdbx_description
1 polymer ?
#
loop_
_entity_poly.entity_id
_entity_poly.type
_entity_poly.pdbx_seq_one_letter_code
_entity_poly.pdbx_strand_id
1 'polypeptide(L)'
;MLINRSFRTSKKWSLIYKATEHDFSSDDFHRLCDNHGAILTLIETRRRLHRRKHDSIFGGYTTVPWSSQHRFHHDPQAFLFQLSQDDIIRFHLRSNDQIAVSHYPETGPVFGLNDIYICDRSNQCKLSHSKFPYSYEDLEENGKGRKTFSKSNHFFVHEIE
;
A
#
# COMPACT_ATOMS: atom_id res chain seq x y z
N MET A 1 -1.46 -8.67 -15.58
CA MET A 1 -1.40 -7.48 -14.70
C MET A 1 0.00 -6.88 -14.77
N LEU A 2 0.15 -5.55 -14.92
CA LEU A 2 1.47 -4.88 -15.07
C LEU A 2 2.44 -5.21 -13.94
N ILE A 3 1.93 -5.42 -12.72
CA ILE A 3 2.69 -5.82 -11.53
C ILE A 3 3.50 -7.12 -11.72
N ASN A 4 3.12 -8.03 -12.63
CA ASN A 4 3.91 -9.24 -12.87
C ASN A 4 5.30 -8.94 -13.45
N ARG A 5 5.50 -7.77 -14.07
CA ARG A 5 6.83 -7.30 -14.51
C ARG A 5 7.78 -7.03 -13.34
N SER A 6 7.23 -6.90 -12.13
CA SER A 6 8.00 -6.75 -10.89
C SER A 6 8.57 -8.08 -10.36
N PHE A 7 8.27 -9.22 -10.97
CA PHE A 7 8.75 -10.52 -10.49
C PHE A 7 9.57 -11.24 -11.56
N ARG A 8 10.60 -11.97 -11.12
CA ARG A 8 11.45 -12.79 -12.00
C ARG A 8 10.65 -13.88 -12.71
N THR A 9 9.62 -14.39 -12.06
CA THR A 9 8.71 -15.41 -12.59
C THR A 9 7.28 -14.89 -12.52
N SER A 10 6.47 -15.27 -13.50
CA SER A 10 5.05 -14.89 -13.55
C SER A 10 4.33 -15.41 -12.29
N LYS A 11 3.62 -14.50 -11.61
CA LYS A 11 2.82 -14.81 -10.43
C LYS A 11 1.35 -14.99 -10.81
N LYS A 12 0.70 -15.93 -10.14
CA LYS A 12 -0.76 -16.08 -10.12
C LYS A 12 -1.25 -15.52 -8.79
N TRP A 13 -2.22 -14.62 -8.87
CA TRP A 13 -2.78 -13.94 -7.70
C TRP A 13 -4.22 -14.40 -7.50
N SER A 14 -4.61 -14.55 -6.25
CA SER A 14 -5.99 -14.76 -5.84
C SER A 14 -6.43 -13.55 -5.02
N LEU A 15 -7.57 -12.97 -5.35
CA LEU A 15 -8.17 -11.90 -4.57
C LEU A 15 -8.68 -12.49 -3.25
N ILE A 16 -8.23 -11.94 -2.12
CA ILE A 16 -8.63 -12.39 -0.77
C ILE A 16 -9.39 -11.32 0.01
N TYR A 17 -9.21 -10.05 -0.36
CA TYR A 17 -9.88 -8.91 0.22
C TYR A 17 -10.16 -7.90 -0.88
N LYS A 18 -11.30 -7.22 -0.73
CA LYS A 18 -11.72 -6.13 -1.61
C LYS A 18 -12.64 -5.23 -0.82
N ALA A 19 -12.22 -4.01 -0.54
CA ALA A 19 -12.91 -3.15 0.42
C ALA A 19 -14.33 -2.78 -0.01
N THR A 20 -14.60 -2.66 -1.32
CA THR A 20 -15.97 -2.43 -1.81
C THR A 20 -16.92 -3.62 -1.65
N GLU A 21 -16.40 -4.83 -1.46
CA GLU A 21 -17.17 -6.06 -1.24
C GLU A 21 -17.20 -6.48 0.23
N HIS A 22 -16.12 -6.21 0.97
CA HIS A 22 -15.89 -6.68 2.34
C HIS A 22 -15.89 -5.57 3.39
N ASP A 23 -16.21 -4.33 3.00
CA ASP A 23 -16.11 -3.10 3.81
C ASP A 23 -14.66 -2.59 4.02
N PHE A 24 -14.54 -1.31 4.40
CA PHE A 24 -13.28 -0.57 4.58
C PHE A 24 -12.77 -0.60 6.03
N SER A 25 -13.34 -1.46 6.88
CA SER A 25 -12.94 -1.54 8.29
C SER A 25 -11.56 -2.20 8.42
N SER A 26 -10.79 -1.81 9.44
CA SER A 26 -9.53 -2.51 9.76
C SER A 26 -9.79 -3.98 10.12
N ASP A 27 -10.89 -4.25 10.81
CA ASP A 27 -11.29 -5.59 11.24
C ASP A 27 -11.52 -6.52 10.04
N ASP A 28 -12.16 -6.03 8.97
CA ASP A 28 -12.40 -6.83 7.76
C ASP A 28 -11.13 -7.10 6.96
N PHE A 29 -10.23 -6.11 6.88
CA PHE A 29 -8.90 -6.32 6.31
C PHE A 29 -8.15 -7.41 7.08
N HIS A 30 -8.03 -7.29 8.40
CA HIS A 30 -7.27 -8.24 9.21
C HIS A 30 -7.93 -9.63 9.23
N ARG A 31 -9.26 -9.71 9.27
CA ARG A 31 -10.00 -10.97 9.18
C ARG A 31 -9.71 -11.75 7.90
N LEU A 32 -9.45 -11.06 6.79
CA LEU A 32 -9.25 -11.67 5.46
C LEU A 32 -7.78 -11.77 5.03
N CYS A 33 -6.90 -10.93 5.56
CA CYS A 33 -5.50 -10.84 5.15
C CYS A 33 -4.51 -11.42 6.18
N ASP A 34 -4.85 -11.49 7.46
CA ASP A 34 -3.92 -11.98 8.48
C ASP A 34 -3.57 -13.45 8.26
N ASN A 35 -2.31 -13.80 8.52
CA ASN A 35 -1.74 -15.15 8.39
C ASN A 35 -1.75 -15.73 6.96
N HIS A 36 -2.16 -14.96 5.95
CA HIS A 36 -1.91 -15.31 4.55
C HIS A 36 -0.43 -15.09 4.22
N GLY A 37 0.09 -15.80 3.21
CA GLY A 37 1.48 -15.70 2.79
C GLY A 37 1.84 -14.34 2.19
N ALA A 38 2.68 -14.34 1.15
CA ALA A 38 3.03 -13.09 0.48
C ALA A 38 1.78 -12.39 -0.09
N ILE A 39 1.61 -11.11 0.25
CA ILE A 39 0.47 -10.29 -0.16
C ILE A 39 0.97 -9.12 -1.00
N LEU A 40 0.25 -8.89 -2.09
CA LEU A 40 0.30 -7.69 -2.89
C LEU A 40 -0.94 -6.86 -2.56
N THR A 41 -0.76 -5.65 -2.07
CA THR A 41 -1.83 -4.72 -1.75
C THR A 41 -1.91 -3.63 -2.81
N LEU A 42 -3.10 -3.38 -3.33
CA LEU A 42 -3.44 -2.30 -4.26
C LEU A 42 -4.35 -1.32 -3.55
N ILE A 43 -4.07 -0.03 -3.69
CA ILE A 43 -4.83 1.06 -3.07
C ILE A 43 -5.15 2.07 -4.16
N GLU A 44 -6.45 2.31 -4.35
CA GLU A 44 -6.94 3.38 -5.22
C GLU A 44 -7.42 4.56 -4.39
N THR A 45 -6.90 5.75 -4.66
CA THR A 45 -7.33 6.97 -3.95
C THR A 45 -8.57 7.58 -4.56
N ARG A 46 -9.50 8.06 -3.74
CA ARG A 46 -10.69 8.78 -4.23
C ARG A 46 -10.43 10.26 -4.38
N ARG A 47 -10.61 10.82 -5.58
CA ARG A 47 -10.66 12.29 -5.77
C ARG A 47 -12.08 12.83 -5.62
N ARG A 48 -12.22 13.94 -4.87
CA ARG A 48 -13.51 14.65 -4.68
C ARG A 48 -13.93 15.55 -5.84
N LEU A 49 -13.07 15.77 -6.84
CA LEU A 49 -13.34 16.68 -7.96
C LEU A 49 -13.40 15.89 -9.27
N HIS A 50 -14.52 16.01 -10.00
CA HIS A 50 -14.78 15.47 -11.34
C HIS A 50 -13.91 16.12 -12.44
N ARG A 51 -12.59 16.23 -12.24
CA ARG A 51 -11.67 16.52 -13.34
C ARG A 51 -10.96 15.22 -13.73
N ARG A 52 -11.24 14.79 -14.95
CA ARG A 52 -10.84 13.57 -15.69
C ARG A 52 -9.31 13.29 -15.73
N LYS A 53 -8.64 13.20 -14.59
CA LYS A 53 -7.31 12.60 -14.51
C LYS A 53 -7.33 11.57 -13.40
N HIS A 54 -6.96 10.35 -13.78
CA HIS A 54 -6.96 9.09 -13.02
C HIS A 54 -6.70 9.23 -11.51
N ASP A 55 -7.47 8.45 -10.76
CA ASP A 55 -7.17 8.12 -9.36
C ASP A 55 -5.75 7.54 -9.26
N SER A 56 -5.07 7.83 -8.15
CA SER A 56 -3.72 7.31 -7.93
C SER A 56 -3.86 5.87 -7.46
N ILE A 57 -3.29 4.92 -8.21
CA ILE A 57 -3.19 3.52 -7.82
C ILE A 57 -1.75 3.25 -7.42
N PHE A 58 -1.57 2.79 -6.19
CA PHE A 58 -0.28 2.46 -5.62
C PHE A 58 -0.45 1.36 -4.58
N GLY A 59 0.63 0.92 -3.97
CA GLY A 59 0.55 -0.01 -2.86
C GLY A 59 1.90 -0.58 -2.51
N GLY A 60 1.87 -1.80 -1.98
CA GLY A 60 3.08 -2.50 -1.61
C GLY A 60 2.94 -4.00 -1.69
N TYR A 61 4.08 -4.66 -1.72
CA TYR A 61 4.20 -6.10 -1.63
C TYR A 61 5.03 -6.44 -0.39
N THR A 62 4.63 -7.49 0.31
CA THR A 62 5.41 -8.09 1.38
C THR A 62 5.31 -9.60 1.35
N THR A 63 6.38 -10.29 1.73
CA THR A 63 6.43 -11.73 1.98
C THR A 63 6.08 -12.10 3.42
N VAL A 64 6.02 -11.12 4.32
CA VAL A 64 5.65 -11.32 5.72
C VAL A 64 4.12 -11.39 5.82
N PRO A 65 3.56 -12.47 6.40
CA PRO A 65 2.13 -12.54 6.68
C PRO A 65 1.66 -11.41 7.59
N TRP A 66 0.61 -10.69 7.20
CA TRP A 66 -0.03 -9.70 8.07
C TRP A 66 -0.46 -10.35 9.39
N SER A 67 -0.47 -9.54 10.45
CA SER A 67 -0.98 -9.93 11.74
C SER A 67 -1.53 -8.72 12.49
N SER A 68 -2.25 -8.99 13.58
CA SER A 68 -2.88 -8.00 14.45
C SER A 68 -2.14 -7.87 15.79
N GLN A 69 -0.79 -7.88 15.77
CA GLN A 69 0.03 -8.06 17.00
C GLN A 69 0.76 -6.80 17.49
N HIS A 70 0.52 -5.62 16.90
CA HIS A 70 1.25 -4.38 17.20
C HIS A 70 2.77 -4.51 17.05
N ARG A 71 3.22 -5.04 15.90
CA ARG A 71 4.65 -5.30 15.65
C ARG A 71 5.14 -4.66 14.36
N PHE A 72 6.43 -4.37 14.36
CA PHE A 72 7.18 -3.99 13.17
C PHE A 72 7.88 -5.21 12.60
N HIS A 73 7.88 -5.32 11.27
CA HIS A 73 8.50 -6.43 10.58
C HIS A 73 9.49 -5.94 9.52
N HIS A 74 10.60 -6.65 9.44
CA HIS A 74 11.58 -6.50 8.36
C HIS A 74 11.24 -7.48 7.24
N ASP A 75 11.42 -7.03 6.00
CA ASP A 75 11.23 -7.86 4.83
C ASP A 75 12.07 -7.31 3.67
N PRO A 76 13.30 -7.82 3.46
CA PRO A 76 14.17 -7.38 2.37
C PRO A 76 13.57 -7.55 0.97
N GLN A 77 12.51 -8.34 0.81
CA GLN A 77 11.81 -8.53 -0.46
C GLN A 77 10.62 -7.58 -0.63
N ALA A 78 10.28 -6.80 0.40
CA ALA A 78 9.20 -5.82 0.32
C ALA A 78 9.56 -4.68 -0.62
N PHE A 79 8.54 -4.15 -1.28
CA PHE A 79 8.66 -2.96 -2.11
C PHE A 79 7.32 -2.23 -2.16
N LEU A 80 7.39 -0.91 -2.29
CA LEU A 80 6.23 -0.11 -2.67
C LEU A 80 6.21 0.05 -4.17
N PHE A 81 5.04 0.37 -4.70
CA PHE A 81 4.90 0.68 -6.11
C PHE A 81 3.84 1.74 -6.36
N GLN A 82 3.96 2.41 -7.50
CA GLN A 82 2.94 3.26 -8.07
C GLN A 82 2.68 2.83 -9.51
N LEU A 83 1.40 2.70 -9.87
CA LEU A 83 1.01 2.46 -11.25
C LEU A 83 0.89 3.80 -11.98
N SER A 84 1.51 3.87 -13.15
CA SER A 84 1.28 4.89 -14.17
C SER A 84 0.53 4.28 -15.36
N GLN A 85 0.16 5.08 -16.36
CA GLN A 85 -0.64 4.59 -17.50
C GLN A 85 -0.02 3.37 -18.19
N ASP A 86 1.31 3.34 -18.34
CA ASP A 86 2.01 2.29 -19.10
C ASP A 86 3.13 1.59 -18.31
N ASP A 87 3.41 2.04 -17.08
CA ASP A 87 4.57 1.58 -16.32
C ASP A 87 4.31 1.44 -14.82
N ILE A 88 5.16 0.67 -14.16
CA ILE A 88 5.19 0.47 -12.72
C ILE A 88 6.50 1.01 -12.14
N ILE A 89 6.37 2.01 -11.27
CA ILE A 89 7.51 2.56 -10.55
C ILE A 89 7.61 1.82 -9.21
N ARG A 90 8.79 1.29 -8.89
CA ARG A 90 9.06 0.58 -7.65
C ARG A 90 9.95 1.39 -6.72
N PHE A 91 9.70 1.24 -5.43
CA PHE A 91 10.47 1.85 -4.36
C PHE A 91 10.91 0.74 -3.39
N HIS A 92 12.21 0.61 -3.20
CA HIS A 92 12.79 -0.42 -2.35
C HIS A 92 13.03 0.13 -0.94
N LEU A 93 13.30 -0.75 0.01
CA LEU A 93 13.74 -0.34 1.34
C LEU A 93 15.10 0.36 1.25
N ARG A 94 15.31 1.39 2.08
CA ARG A 94 16.62 2.08 2.16
C ARG A 94 17.74 1.16 2.61
N SER A 95 17.40 0.16 3.43
CA SER A 95 18.30 -0.92 3.85
C SER A 95 17.48 -2.11 4.34
N ASN A 96 18.11 -3.28 4.43
CA ASN A 96 17.46 -4.50 4.92
C ASN A 96 17.01 -4.41 6.40
N ASP A 97 17.60 -3.49 7.17
CA ASP A 97 17.27 -3.25 8.58
C ASP A 97 16.12 -2.24 8.77
N GLN A 98 15.54 -1.73 7.68
CA GLN A 98 14.36 -0.87 7.77
C GLN A 98 13.11 -1.66 8.12
N ILE A 99 12.15 -0.99 8.77
CA ILE A 99 10.80 -1.53 8.93
C ILE A 99 10.13 -1.57 7.57
N ALA A 100 9.68 -2.75 7.15
CA ALA A 100 9.01 -2.95 5.87
C ALA A 100 7.48 -2.79 5.97
N VAL A 101 6.90 -3.31 7.04
CA VAL A 101 5.46 -3.24 7.34
C VAL A 101 5.22 -3.10 8.85
N SER A 102 4.11 -2.44 9.21
CA SER A 102 3.68 -2.22 10.58
C SER A 102 2.30 -2.85 10.79
N HIS A 103 2.21 -3.78 11.73
CA HIS A 103 1.04 -4.65 11.94
C HIS A 103 0.15 -4.10 13.07
N TYR A 104 -0.54 -2.99 12.80
CA TYR A 104 -1.47 -2.37 13.75
C TYR A 104 -2.90 -2.84 13.49
N PRO A 105 -3.59 -3.46 14.47
CA PRO A 105 -4.93 -4.00 14.29
C PRO A 105 -6.01 -2.93 14.04
N GLU A 106 -5.78 -1.67 14.44
CA GLU A 106 -6.74 -0.57 14.28
C GLU A 106 -6.65 0.13 12.91
N THR A 107 -5.90 -0.45 11.98
CA THR A 107 -5.62 0.17 10.69
C THR A 107 -5.77 -0.85 9.56
N GLY A 108 -5.89 -0.37 8.33
CA GLY A 108 -5.69 -1.24 7.18
C GLY A 108 -4.20 -1.54 6.98
N PRO A 109 -3.75 -1.73 5.73
CA PRO A 109 -2.33 -1.98 5.46
C PRO A 109 -1.46 -0.76 5.81
N VAL A 110 -0.34 -1.00 6.49
CA VAL A 110 0.69 0.00 6.77
C VAL A 110 2.05 -0.50 6.31
N PHE A 111 2.61 0.16 5.30
CA PHE A 111 3.96 -0.11 4.85
C PHE A 111 4.94 0.92 5.41
N GLY A 112 6.08 0.41 5.86
CA GLY A 112 7.14 1.19 6.50
C GLY A 112 6.68 1.80 7.81
N LEU A 113 7.33 2.91 8.18
CA LEU A 113 6.90 3.78 9.27
C LEU A 113 5.96 4.86 8.72
N ASN A 114 4.83 4.39 8.18
CA ASN A 114 3.79 5.16 7.50
C ASN A 114 4.21 5.75 6.16
N ASP A 115 5.14 5.12 5.43
CA ASP A 115 5.36 5.41 4.01
C ASP A 115 4.04 5.30 3.24
N ILE A 116 3.24 4.29 3.58
CA ILE A 116 1.81 4.19 3.27
C ILE A 116 1.07 3.86 4.55
N TYR A 117 0.05 4.66 4.90
CA TYR A 117 -0.82 4.42 6.04
C TYR A 117 -2.29 4.53 5.63
N ILE A 118 -3.06 3.47 5.87
CA ILE A 118 -4.49 3.41 5.60
C ILE A 118 -5.27 3.32 6.92
N CYS A 119 -6.08 4.35 7.21
CA CYS A 119 -6.91 4.38 8.41
C CYS A 119 -8.14 3.47 8.31
N ASP A 120 -8.72 3.12 9.45
CA ASP A 120 -10.04 2.50 9.54
C ASP A 120 -11.11 3.33 8.80
N ARG A 121 -12.00 2.63 8.09
CA ARG A 121 -13.08 3.22 7.28
C ARG A 121 -12.58 4.32 6.34
N SER A 122 -11.47 4.05 5.64
CA SER A 122 -10.73 5.02 4.81
C SER A 122 -11.51 5.63 3.63
N ASN A 123 -12.67 5.08 3.29
CA ASN A 123 -13.64 5.67 2.35
C ASN A 123 -14.43 6.86 2.95
N GLN A 124 -14.61 6.85 4.28
CA GLN A 124 -15.38 7.84 5.05
C GLN A 124 -14.49 8.73 5.92
N CYS A 125 -13.35 8.21 6.36
CA CYS A 125 -12.37 8.90 7.21
C CYS A 125 -11.18 9.41 6.38
N LYS A 126 -10.89 10.71 6.45
CA LYS A 126 -9.77 11.32 5.70
C LYS A 126 -8.49 11.37 6.53
N LEU A 127 -8.06 10.24 7.08
CA LEU A 127 -6.85 10.13 7.89
C LEU A 127 -5.76 9.25 7.26
N SER A 128 -6.07 8.54 6.16
CA SER A 128 -5.06 7.86 5.35
C SER A 128 -4.06 8.88 4.79
N HIS A 129 -2.77 8.56 4.84
CA HIS A 129 -1.68 9.47 4.49
C HIS A 129 -0.44 8.71 4.02
N SER A 130 0.55 9.47 3.56
CA SER A 130 1.87 8.96 3.21
C SER A 130 2.95 9.87 3.80
N LYS A 131 3.91 9.27 4.49
CA LYS A 131 5.16 9.91 4.94
C LYS A 131 6.35 9.54 4.05
N PHE A 132 6.10 8.89 2.91
CA PHE A 132 7.13 8.49 1.96
C PHE A 132 7.96 9.71 1.49
N PRO A 133 9.29 9.57 1.33
CA PRO A 133 10.11 8.42 1.74
C PRO A 133 10.48 8.49 3.23
N TYR A 134 10.28 7.40 3.96
CA TYR A 134 10.79 7.21 5.32
C TYR A 134 11.57 5.89 5.45
N SER A 135 10.89 4.75 5.41
CA SER A 135 11.53 3.42 5.42
C SER A 135 11.94 2.98 4.02
N TYR A 136 11.21 3.43 3.01
CA TYR A 136 11.51 3.20 1.60
C TYR A 136 12.29 4.38 1.02
N GLU A 137 13.07 4.11 -0.01
CA GLU A 137 13.86 5.11 -0.72
C GLU A 137 13.10 5.68 -1.91
N ASP A 138 13.31 6.97 -2.15
CA ASP A 138 12.84 7.65 -3.34
C ASP A 138 14.02 7.77 -4.29
N LEU A 139 14.08 6.93 -5.32
CA LEU A 139 15.18 6.94 -6.28
C LEU A 139 15.11 8.24 -7.11
N GLU A 140 16.21 8.98 -7.14
CA GLU A 140 16.26 10.41 -7.52
C GLU A 140 15.74 10.73 -8.93
N GLU A 141 15.62 9.75 -9.83
CA GLU A 141 15.18 9.99 -11.21
C GLU A 141 13.67 10.16 -11.39
N ASN A 142 12.82 9.74 -10.43
CA ASN A 142 11.35 9.80 -10.56
C ASN A 142 10.58 10.22 -9.29
N GLY A 143 11.31 10.60 -8.24
CA GLY A 143 10.74 10.84 -6.93
C GLY A 143 9.93 12.12 -6.80
N LYS A 144 8.74 12.02 -6.19
CA LYS A 144 7.92 13.17 -5.80
C LYS A 144 7.85 13.34 -4.29
N GLY A 145 8.70 12.63 -3.55
CA GLY A 145 8.69 12.59 -2.10
C GLY A 145 7.30 12.32 -1.54
N ARG A 146 6.86 13.17 -0.61
CA ARG A 146 5.51 13.08 0.00
C ARG A 146 4.34 13.15 -0.98
N LYS A 147 4.58 13.56 -2.23
CA LYS A 147 3.57 13.65 -3.29
C LYS A 147 3.53 12.45 -4.23
N THR A 148 4.35 11.43 -4.00
CA THR A 148 4.43 10.21 -4.83
C THR A 148 3.08 9.51 -4.90
N PHE A 149 2.55 9.06 -3.76
CA PHE A 149 1.32 8.26 -3.71
C PHE A 149 0.05 9.11 -3.74
N SER A 150 0.08 10.30 -3.12
CA SER A 150 -1.07 11.23 -3.08
C SER A 150 -0.61 12.68 -3.21
N LYS A 151 -1.39 13.49 -3.93
CA LYS A 151 -1.14 14.95 -4.04
C LYS A 151 -1.49 15.73 -2.76
N SER A 152 -2.22 15.12 -1.84
CA SER A 152 -2.67 15.71 -0.58
C SER A 152 -2.09 14.96 0.61
N ASN A 153 -1.81 15.67 1.70
CA ASN A 153 -1.28 15.09 2.94
C ASN A 153 -2.17 13.96 3.49
N HIS A 154 -3.49 14.11 3.33
CA HIS A 154 -4.46 13.07 3.64
C HIS A 154 -5.39 12.83 2.45
N PHE A 155 -5.86 11.60 2.29
CA PHE A 155 -6.72 11.18 1.19
C PHE A 155 -7.81 10.21 1.65
N PHE A 156 -8.88 10.14 0.85
CA PHE A 156 -9.85 9.05 0.96
C PHE A 156 -9.40 7.90 0.06
N VAL A 157 -9.79 6.71 0.43
CA VAL A 157 -9.59 5.51 -0.39
C VAL A 157 -10.88 5.19 -1.13
N HIS A 158 -10.76 4.83 -2.40
CA HIS A 158 -11.85 4.35 -3.23
C HIS A 158 -11.95 2.83 -3.21
N GLU A 159 -10.81 2.14 -3.20
CA GLU A 159 -10.71 0.68 -3.21
C GLU A 159 -9.40 0.22 -2.55
N ILE A 160 -9.43 -0.95 -1.92
CA ILE A 160 -8.27 -1.71 -1.47
C ILE A 160 -8.45 -3.15 -1.94
N GLU A 161 -7.46 -3.71 -2.64
CA GLU A 161 -7.40 -5.12 -3.05
C GLU A 161 -6.10 -5.78 -2.56
#